data_AF-A0A0H2RAZ4-F1
#
_entry.id   AF-A0A0H2RAZ4-F1
#
_cell.length_a   1.000
_cell.length_b   1.000
_cell.length_c   1.000
_cell.angle_alpha   90.00
_cell.angle_beta   90.00
_cell.angle_gamma   90.00
#
_symmetry.space_group_name_H-M   'P 1'
#
loop_
_entity.id
_entity.type
_entity.pdbx_description
1 polymer ?
#
loop_
_entity_poly.entity_id
_entity_poly.type
_entity_poly.pdbx_seq_one_letter_code
_entity_poly.pdbx_strand_id
1 'polypeptide(L)'
;MGRNPSFPPTVFASHQWMALYRVSDYALSNYYHGHGLHGRGRNVLPELTRDGWLVLSDLFKPSPRISRKTTTQNTEAFVTFYVAQSVDIDRYCKREVLEHLKKDTEMIQTVNLYSRYMNRVQVLNGLVGFAFIPLFRNVPYLRRFRSNVTYFTSNNLPEIPEISSSSIEGSMRSNLTVDTMLLDGHTLVCIGVDGREAAFNSTGHYPILGGYDAHGAPLYVAAIHLEYLWYFTSVKEGAKSAKYIDELGKTHVTTKFFVLGLRYDPCDTPPPYPRARRGAMDATGPVSWMRLWPEKDPEYFEDDCLVTEDRRLTTFLDEFSARSVSEHELISGFPSIDLDY
;
A
#
# COMPACT_ATOMS: atom_id res chain seq x y z
N MET A 1 -51.31 -34.95 2.33
CA MET A 1 -50.03 -34.37 1.87
C MET A 1 -49.76 -33.12 2.68
N GLY A 2 -48.85 -33.19 3.66
CA GLY A 2 -48.50 -32.04 4.49
C GLY A 2 -47.64 -31.06 3.69
N ARG A 3 -47.99 -29.76 3.70
CA ARG A 3 -47.12 -28.71 3.18
C ARG A 3 -45.88 -28.66 4.06
N ASN A 4 -44.71 -28.91 3.48
CA ASN A 4 -43.45 -28.61 4.17
C ASN A 4 -43.46 -27.13 4.56
N PRO A 5 -43.25 -26.78 5.84
CA PRO A 5 -43.16 -25.38 6.23
C PRO A 5 -41.96 -24.77 5.50
N SER A 6 -42.23 -23.88 4.54
CA SER A 6 -41.19 -23.10 3.89
C SER A 6 -40.64 -22.12 4.92
N PHE A 7 -39.37 -22.26 5.29
CA PHE A 7 -38.69 -21.24 6.08
C PHE A 7 -38.80 -19.88 5.36
N PRO A 8 -38.96 -18.77 6.10
CA PRO A 8 -38.92 -17.45 5.50
C PRO A 8 -37.58 -17.27 4.78
N PRO A 9 -37.57 -16.71 3.55
CA PRO A 9 -36.34 -16.51 2.81
C PRO A 9 -35.40 -15.61 3.61
N THR A 10 -34.23 -16.14 3.98
CA THR A 10 -33.18 -15.39 4.65
C THR A 10 -32.37 -14.62 3.61
N VAL A 11 -31.62 -13.60 4.04
CA VAL A 11 -30.71 -12.87 3.13
C VAL A 11 -29.68 -13.80 2.46
N PHE A 12 -29.33 -14.91 3.09
CA PHE A 12 -28.44 -15.94 2.53
C PHE A 12 -29.04 -16.71 1.34
N ALA A 13 -30.36 -16.68 1.16
CA ALA A 13 -31.00 -17.24 -0.02
C ALA A 13 -30.93 -16.30 -1.24
N SER A 14 -30.56 -15.03 -1.04
CA SER A 14 -30.40 -14.08 -2.15
C SER A 14 -29.01 -14.18 -2.77
N HIS A 15 -28.97 -14.45 -4.07
CA HIS A 15 -27.74 -14.46 -4.87
C HIS A 15 -26.97 -13.13 -4.77
N GLN A 16 -27.66 -12.01 -4.67
CA GLN A 16 -27.06 -10.67 -4.60
C GLN A 16 -26.34 -10.44 -3.27
N TRP A 17 -26.98 -10.84 -2.18
CA TRP A 17 -26.40 -10.75 -0.84
C TRP A 17 -25.19 -11.68 -0.71
N MET A 18 -25.26 -12.91 -1.24
CA MET A 18 -24.12 -13.82 -1.25
C MET A 18 -22.97 -13.31 -2.12
N ALA A 19 -23.28 -12.66 -3.24
CA ALA A 19 -22.28 -12.01 -4.08
C ALA A 19 -21.57 -10.86 -3.34
N LEU A 20 -22.32 -9.97 -2.68
CA LEU A 20 -21.75 -8.91 -1.85
C LEU A 20 -20.92 -9.48 -0.70
N TYR A 21 -21.39 -10.53 -0.03
CA TYR A 21 -20.65 -11.20 1.03
C TYR A 21 -19.28 -11.69 0.55
N ARG A 22 -19.20 -12.36 -0.62
CA ARG A 22 -17.93 -12.83 -1.20
C ARG A 22 -16.96 -11.69 -1.53
N VAL A 23 -17.49 -10.58 -2.03
CA VAL A 23 -16.70 -9.37 -2.31
C VAL A 23 -16.20 -8.72 -1.02
N SER A 24 -17.03 -8.70 0.01
CA SER A 24 -16.70 -8.20 1.35
C SER A 24 -15.62 -9.06 2.02
N ASP A 25 -15.78 -10.38 1.95
CA ASP A 25 -14.83 -11.37 2.49
C ASP A 25 -13.47 -11.26 1.80
N TYR A 26 -13.46 -11.11 0.47
CA TYR A 26 -12.23 -10.79 -0.29
C TYR A 26 -11.54 -9.53 0.25
N ALA A 27 -12.30 -8.45 0.48
CA ALA A 27 -11.73 -7.19 0.95
C ALA A 27 -11.19 -7.31 2.39
N LEU A 28 -11.92 -7.98 3.28
CA LEU A 28 -11.48 -8.24 4.65
C LEU A 28 -10.22 -9.11 4.68
N SER A 29 -10.21 -10.21 3.94
CA SER A 29 -9.07 -11.13 3.84
C SER A 29 -7.81 -10.40 3.37
N ASN A 30 -7.89 -9.64 2.29
CA ASN A 30 -6.69 -9.10 1.65
C ASN A 30 -6.14 -7.85 2.35
N TYR A 31 -7.01 -7.00 2.90
CA TYR A 31 -6.60 -5.73 3.49
C TYR A 31 -6.52 -5.83 5.02
N TYR A 32 -7.63 -6.18 5.67
CA TYR A 32 -7.70 -6.19 7.14
C TYR A 32 -6.87 -7.32 7.75
N HIS A 33 -6.97 -8.53 7.20
CA HIS A 33 -6.17 -9.68 7.66
C HIS A 33 -4.77 -9.74 7.06
N GLY A 34 -4.42 -8.81 6.16
CA GLY A 34 -3.08 -8.72 5.60
C GLY A 34 -2.68 -9.92 4.73
N HIS A 35 -3.64 -10.65 4.16
CA HIS A 35 -3.31 -11.73 3.21
C HIS A 35 -2.82 -11.16 1.88
N GLY A 36 -3.15 -9.92 1.52
CA GLY A 36 -2.73 -9.31 0.26
C GLY A 36 -3.25 -10.03 -0.98
N LEU A 37 -2.86 -9.51 -2.15
CA LEU A 37 -3.32 -9.98 -3.45
C LEU A 37 -2.37 -11.02 -4.02
N HIS A 38 -2.88 -12.21 -4.28
CA HIS A 38 -2.12 -13.29 -4.91
C HIS A 38 -2.64 -13.54 -6.31
N GLY A 39 -1.75 -13.52 -7.31
CA GLY A 39 -2.12 -13.81 -8.69
C GLY A 39 -1.20 -13.15 -9.70
N ARG A 40 -1.26 -13.62 -10.95
CA ARG A 40 -0.46 -13.07 -12.04
C ARG A 40 -1.32 -12.25 -12.98
N GLY A 41 -0.91 -11.00 -13.22
CA GLY A 41 -1.45 -10.13 -14.27
C GLY A 41 -2.96 -9.90 -14.14
N ARG A 42 -3.75 -10.57 -15.00
CA ARG A 42 -5.23 -10.44 -15.01
C ARG A 42 -5.93 -11.31 -13.97
N ASN A 43 -5.31 -12.40 -13.52
CA ASN A 43 -5.93 -13.35 -12.59
C ASN A 43 -5.56 -13.06 -11.13
N VAL A 44 -5.83 -11.82 -10.69
CA VAL A 44 -5.57 -11.41 -9.29
C VAL A 44 -6.78 -11.66 -8.39
N LEU A 45 -8.00 -11.65 -8.95
CA LEU A 45 -9.20 -11.97 -8.18
C LEU A 45 -9.43 -13.50 -8.12
N PRO A 46 -9.76 -14.04 -6.95
CA PRO A 46 -10.26 -15.40 -6.83
C PRO A 46 -11.53 -15.61 -7.67
N GLU A 47 -11.72 -16.82 -8.20
CA GLU A 47 -12.86 -17.16 -9.06
C GLU A 47 -14.21 -16.88 -8.38
N LEU A 48 -14.37 -17.26 -7.11
CA LEU A 48 -15.60 -17.00 -6.34
C LEU A 48 -15.90 -15.51 -6.19
N THR A 49 -14.87 -14.69 -6.04
CA THR A 49 -14.99 -13.23 -5.98
C THR A 49 -15.42 -12.70 -7.34
N ARG A 50 -14.78 -13.15 -8.42
CA ARG A 50 -15.17 -12.82 -9.81
C ARG A 50 -16.63 -13.22 -10.09
N ASP A 51 -17.09 -14.38 -9.67
CA ASP A 51 -18.48 -14.80 -9.85
C ASP A 51 -19.46 -13.90 -9.08
N GLY A 52 -19.11 -13.55 -7.84
CA GLY A 52 -19.87 -12.55 -7.08
C GLY A 52 -19.96 -11.24 -7.86
N TRP A 53 -18.85 -10.81 -8.45
CA TRP A 53 -18.81 -9.62 -9.29
C TRP A 53 -19.69 -9.69 -10.52
N LEU A 54 -19.69 -10.82 -11.22
CA LEU A 54 -20.56 -11.02 -12.38
C LEU A 54 -22.04 -10.90 -11.99
N VAL A 55 -22.44 -11.52 -10.88
CA VAL A 55 -23.80 -11.43 -10.34
C VAL A 55 -24.17 -9.99 -10.00
N LEU A 56 -23.27 -9.24 -9.34
CA LEU A 56 -23.50 -7.82 -9.05
C LEU A 56 -23.55 -6.99 -10.33
N SER A 57 -22.75 -7.35 -11.33
CA SER A 57 -22.69 -6.62 -12.60
C SER A 57 -23.91 -6.83 -13.48
N ASP A 58 -24.55 -7.99 -13.38
CA ASP A 58 -25.81 -8.25 -14.09
C ASP A 58 -26.97 -7.40 -13.55
N LEU A 59 -26.88 -6.89 -12.31
CA LEU A 59 -27.84 -5.91 -11.78
C LEU A 59 -27.79 -4.58 -12.53
N PHE A 60 -26.70 -4.31 -13.25
CA PHE A 60 -26.51 -3.09 -14.04
C PHE A 60 -27.21 -3.14 -15.38
N LYS A 61 -27.54 -4.34 -15.90
CA LYS A 61 -28.16 -4.47 -17.21
C LYS A 61 -29.63 -4.02 -17.11
N PRO A 62 -30.09 -3.05 -17.91
CA PRO A 62 -31.48 -2.64 -17.89
C PRO A 62 -32.36 -3.85 -18.24
N SER A 63 -33.19 -4.26 -17.28
CA SER A 63 -34.08 -5.41 -17.49
C SER A 63 -35.05 -5.09 -18.64
N PRO A 64 -35.05 -5.86 -19.74
CA PRO A 64 -35.89 -5.56 -20.91
C PRO A 64 -37.40 -5.68 -20.63
N ARG A 65 -37.80 -6.17 -19.46
CA ARG A 65 -39.20 -6.44 -19.09
C ARG A 65 -39.81 -5.43 -18.13
N ILE A 66 -39.06 -4.45 -17.66
CA ILE A 66 -39.54 -3.52 -16.64
C ILE A 66 -39.95 -2.20 -17.31
N SER A 67 -41.25 -1.94 -17.34
CA SER A 67 -41.85 -0.68 -17.80
C SER A 67 -41.21 0.52 -17.09
N ARG A 68 -40.68 1.46 -17.88
CA ARG A 68 -39.88 2.65 -17.50
C ARG A 68 -40.51 3.58 -16.43
N LYS A 69 -41.76 3.39 -16.00
CA LYS A 69 -42.51 4.44 -15.29
C LYS A 69 -42.47 4.40 -13.75
N THR A 70 -42.09 3.30 -13.11
CA THR A 70 -42.16 3.20 -11.62
C THR A 70 -40.98 2.47 -10.95
N THR A 71 -40.01 1.95 -11.71
CA THR A 71 -38.95 1.07 -11.18
C THR A 71 -37.56 1.73 -11.12
N THR A 72 -37.49 3.04 -11.34
CA THR A 72 -36.22 3.72 -11.67
C THR A 72 -35.38 4.08 -10.44
N GLN A 73 -35.94 4.75 -9.43
CA GLN A 73 -35.10 5.32 -8.35
C GLN A 73 -34.50 4.28 -7.39
N ASN A 74 -35.28 3.32 -6.92
CA ASN A 74 -34.76 2.32 -5.98
C ASN A 74 -33.71 1.42 -6.64
N THR A 75 -33.94 0.99 -7.88
CA THR A 75 -33.00 0.13 -8.62
C THR A 75 -31.69 0.87 -8.90
N GLU A 76 -31.75 2.13 -9.32
CA GLU A 76 -30.59 2.97 -9.56
C GLU A 76 -29.79 3.24 -8.26
N ALA A 77 -30.48 3.52 -7.15
CA ALA A 77 -29.84 3.68 -5.85
C ALA A 77 -29.16 2.39 -5.36
N PHE A 78 -29.79 1.23 -5.55
CA PHE A 78 -29.19 -0.07 -5.24
C PHE A 78 -27.97 -0.36 -6.10
N VAL A 79 -28.07 -0.14 -7.42
CA VAL A 79 -26.95 -0.27 -8.36
C VAL A 79 -25.80 0.64 -7.96
N THR A 80 -26.07 1.92 -7.70
CA THR A 80 -25.09 2.90 -7.25
C THR A 80 -24.43 2.45 -5.94
N PHE A 81 -25.21 1.96 -4.98
CA PHE A 81 -24.68 1.42 -3.73
C PHE A 81 -23.72 0.26 -3.97
N TYR A 82 -24.11 -0.72 -4.79
CA TYR A 82 -23.25 -1.86 -5.09
C TYR A 82 -21.97 -1.43 -5.80
N VAL A 83 -22.05 -0.57 -6.83
CA VAL A 83 -20.85 -0.01 -7.50
C VAL A 83 -19.93 0.64 -6.47
N ALA A 84 -20.46 1.56 -5.67
CA ALA A 84 -19.66 2.29 -4.68
C ALA A 84 -19.07 1.38 -3.58
N GLN A 85 -19.73 0.27 -3.23
CA GLN A 85 -19.20 -0.66 -2.22
C GLN A 85 -18.17 -1.63 -2.78
N SER A 86 -18.23 -1.91 -4.08
CA SER A 86 -17.50 -3.02 -4.66
C SER A 86 -16.36 -2.52 -5.56
N VAL A 87 -16.64 -1.64 -6.53
CA VAL A 87 -15.66 -1.17 -7.54
C VAL A 87 -14.50 -0.44 -6.86
N ASP A 88 -14.84 0.30 -5.82
CA ASP A 88 -13.88 1.06 -5.03
C ASP A 88 -13.13 0.24 -3.99
N ILE A 89 -13.20 -1.10 -4.05
CA ILE A 89 -12.34 -1.91 -3.19
C ILE A 89 -10.90 -1.86 -3.67
N ASP A 90 -10.64 -1.90 -4.97
CA ASP A 90 -9.31 -1.68 -5.56
C ASP A 90 -9.42 -1.66 -7.08
N ARG A 91 -8.32 -1.29 -7.73
CA ARG A 91 -8.25 -1.27 -9.19
C ARG A 91 -8.47 -2.63 -9.87
N TYR A 92 -8.18 -3.75 -9.19
CA TYR A 92 -8.36 -5.08 -9.78
C TYR A 92 -9.85 -5.40 -9.85
N CYS A 93 -10.60 -5.11 -8.79
CA CYS A 93 -12.05 -5.14 -8.75
C CYS A 93 -12.65 -4.25 -9.85
N LYS A 94 -12.23 -2.98 -9.93
CA LYS A 94 -12.68 -2.05 -10.98
C LYS A 94 -12.40 -2.58 -12.39
N ARG A 95 -11.20 -3.09 -12.65
CA ARG A 95 -10.79 -3.62 -13.95
C ARG A 95 -11.65 -4.81 -14.38
N GLU A 96 -11.97 -5.74 -13.48
CA GLU A 96 -12.82 -6.89 -13.80
C GLU A 96 -14.26 -6.45 -14.15
N VAL A 97 -14.79 -5.45 -13.44
CA VAL A 97 -16.09 -4.86 -13.78
C VAL A 97 -16.06 -4.17 -15.15
N LEU A 98 -15.03 -3.38 -15.43
CA LEU A 98 -14.88 -2.72 -16.73
C LEU A 98 -14.72 -3.71 -17.89
N GLU A 99 -13.98 -4.81 -17.70
CA GLU A 99 -13.85 -5.86 -18.72
C GLU A 99 -15.19 -6.56 -18.98
N HIS A 100 -16.00 -6.81 -17.94
CA HIS A 100 -17.35 -7.34 -18.11
C HIS A 100 -18.26 -6.37 -18.89
N LEU A 101 -18.12 -5.08 -18.61
CA LEU A 101 -18.91 -3.99 -19.21
C LEU A 101 -18.33 -3.47 -20.53
N LYS A 102 -17.32 -4.10 -21.13
CA LYS A 102 -16.57 -3.57 -22.30
C LYS A 102 -17.41 -3.17 -23.52
N LYS A 103 -18.66 -3.61 -23.61
CA LYS A 103 -19.61 -3.28 -24.69
C LYS A 103 -20.65 -2.22 -24.29
N ASP A 104 -20.71 -1.85 -23.02
CA ASP A 104 -21.69 -0.94 -22.43
C ASP A 104 -20.99 0.36 -22.01
N THR A 105 -20.83 1.26 -22.98
CA THR A 105 -20.13 2.54 -22.80
C THR A 105 -20.78 3.42 -21.73
N GLU A 106 -22.11 3.40 -21.63
CA GLU A 106 -22.85 4.17 -20.63
C GLU A 106 -22.56 3.64 -19.22
N MET A 107 -22.58 2.33 -19.03
CA MET A 107 -22.24 1.75 -17.74
C MET A 107 -20.76 1.92 -17.37
N ILE A 108 -19.84 1.88 -18.35
CA ILE A 108 -18.43 2.23 -18.11
C ILE A 108 -18.31 3.67 -17.61
N GLN A 109 -19.02 4.61 -18.22
CA GLN A 109 -19.03 6.01 -17.76
C GLN A 109 -19.59 6.14 -16.35
N THR A 110 -20.70 5.43 -16.06
CA THR A 110 -21.26 5.30 -14.71
C THR A 110 -20.22 4.79 -13.72
N VAL A 111 -19.59 3.64 -13.98
CA VAL A 111 -18.57 3.08 -13.08
C VAL A 111 -17.41 4.05 -12.83
N ASN A 112 -16.95 4.76 -13.87
CA ASN A 112 -15.89 5.76 -13.73
C ASN A 112 -16.34 7.01 -12.95
N LEU A 113 -17.59 7.45 -13.15
CA LEU A 113 -18.18 8.59 -12.44
C LEU A 113 -18.46 8.26 -10.97
N TYR A 114 -18.88 7.03 -10.69
CA TYR A 114 -19.25 6.57 -9.35
C TYR A 114 -18.07 6.06 -8.53
N SER A 115 -16.87 6.00 -9.11
CA SER A 115 -15.63 5.83 -8.35
C SER A 115 -15.60 6.83 -7.19
N ARG A 116 -15.42 6.37 -5.95
CA ARG A 116 -15.40 7.21 -4.73
C ARG A 116 -14.44 8.39 -4.80
N TYR A 117 -13.40 8.27 -5.60
CA TYR A 117 -12.53 9.41 -5.85
C TYR A 117 -13.30 10.55 -6.53
N MET A 118 -14.17 10.26 -7.49
CA MET A 118 -15.03 11.26 -8.12
C MET A 118 -16.24 11.68 -7.26
N ASN A 119 -16.69 10.85 -6.31
CA ASN A 119 -17.86 11.13 -5.48
C ASN A 119 -17.56 11.27 -3.98
N ARG A 120 -17.84 12.46 -3.41
CA ARG A 120 -17.70 12.80 -1.98
C ARG A 120 -18.60 12.00 -1.01
N VAL A 121 -19.33 11.00 -1.50
CA VAL A 121 -20.28 10.22 -0.68
C VAL A 121 -19.53 9.14 0.07
N GLN A 122 -19.13 9.45 1.30
CA GLN A 122 -18.64 8.45 2.23
C GLN A 122 -19.84 7.68 2.80
N VAL A 123 -20.03 6.44 2.38
CA VAL A 123 -20.95 5.51 3.06
C VAL A 123 -20.31 5.12 4.38
N LEU A 124 -20.81 5.68 5.48
CA LEU A 124 -20.40 5.32 6.83
C LEU A 124 -20.57 3.80 7.03
N ASN A 125 -19.55 3.12 7.54
CA ASN A 125 -19.52 1.67 7.71
C ASN A 125 -19.67 0.86 6.40
N GLY A 126 -19.31 1.43 5.25
CA GLY A 126 -19.19 0.70 3.99
C GLY A 126 -17.95 -0.19 3.93
N LEU A 127 -17.85 -1.04 2.90
CA LEU A 127 -16.77 -2.00 2.71
C LEU A 127 -15.38 -1.37 2.69
N VAL A 128 -15.22 -0.16 2.16
CA VAL A 128 -13.93 0.56 2.22
C VAL A 128 -13.46 0.80 3.64
N GLY A 129 -14.38 1.07 4.59
CA GLY A 129 -14.03 1.25 6.00
C GLY A 129 -13.47 -0.03 6.64
N PHE A 130 -13.74 -1.20 6.05
CA PHE A 130 -13.18 -2.48 6.45
C PHE A 130 -11.95 -2.87 5.62
N ALA A 131 -11.89 -2.41 4.38
CA ALA A 131 -10.81 -2.68 3.45
C ALA A 131 -9.69 -1.67 3.65
N PHE A 132 -8.96 -1.78 4.75
CA PHE A 132 -7.75 -1.00 5.05
C PHE A 132 -6.68 -1.89 5.65
N ILE A 133 -5.42 -1.50 5.51
CA ILE A 133 -4.28 -2.19 6.12
C ILE A 133 -4.11 -1.67 7.56
N PRO A 134 -4.35 -2.49 8.61
CA PRO A 134 -4.40 -1.98 9.99
C PRO A 134 -3.11 -1.34 10.49
N LEU A 135 -1.96 -1.78 9.98
CA LEU A 135 -0.65 -1.22 10.31
C LEU A 135 -0.60 0.31 10.15
N PHE A 136 -1.10 0.82 9.02
CA PHE A 136 -1.04 2.24 8.68
C PHE A 136 -2.12 3.07 9.37
N ARG A 137 -2.99 2.46 10.19
CA ARG A 137 -3.96 3.20 11.01
C ARG A 137 -3.28 3.88 12.20
N ASN A 138 -2.32 3.21 12.81
CA ASN A 138 -1.61 3.72 13.99
C ASN A 138 -0.28 4.40 13.60
N VAL A 139 0.29 4.00 12.47
CA VAL A 139 1.58 4.46 11.99
C VAL A 139 1.45 4.84 10.52
N PRO A 140 0.85 6.01 10.22
CA PRO A 140 0.45 6.41 8.87
C PRO A 140 1.64 6.92 8.03
N TYR A 141 2.80 6.30 8.18
CA TYR A 141 4.01 6.72 7.47
C TYR A 141 5.01 5.58 7.33
N LEU A 142 5.89 5.71 6.33
CA LEU A 142 7.15 5.00 6.25
C LEU A 142 8.31 5.99 6.31
N ARG A 143 9.39 5.58 6.96
CA ARG A 143 10.68 6.26 6.95
C ARG A 143 11.65 5.45 6.12
N ARG A 144 12.41 6.17 5.30
CA ARG A 144 13.49 5.63 4.47
C ARG A 144 14.80 6.22 4.93
N PHE A 145 15.67 5.36 5.45
CA PHE A 145 17.04 5.69 5.81
C PHE A 145 17.93 5.34 4.62
N ARG A 146 18.57 6.35 4.02
CA ARG A 146 19.50 6.12 2.91
C ARG A 146 20.92 6.41 3.36
N SER A 147 21.79 5.46 3.07
CA SER A 147 23.24 5.57 3.16
C SER A 147 23.81 4.88 1.92
N ASN A 148 24.83 4.02 2.06
CA ASN A 148 25.20 3.07 1.01
C ASN A 148 24.11 2.02 0.77
N VAL A 149 23.22 1.82 1.76
CA VAL A 149 22.08 0.90 1.70
C VAL A 149 20.82 1.66 2.11
N THR A 150 19.68 1.23 1.56
CA THR A 150 18.36 1.81 1.86
C THR A 150 17.58 0.89 2.78
N TYR A 151 17.14 1.41 3.92
CA TYR A 151 16.33 0.72 4.92
C TYR A 151 14.98 1.41 5.09
N PHE A 152 13.94 0.63 5.40
CA PHE A 152 12.57 1.13 5.61
C PHE A 152 12.07 0.73 6.99
N THR A 153 11.31 1.61 7.63
CA THR A 153 10.60 1.32 8.89
C THR A 153 9.34 2.16 9.01
N SER A 154 8.30 1.64 9.64
CA SER A 154 7.14 2.43 10.04
C SER A 154 7.28 2.97 11.46
N ASN A 155 7.92 2.24 12.38
CA ASN A 155 7.70 2.43 13.81
C ASN A 155 8.52 3.56 14.46
N ASN A 156 8.03 3.98 15.63
CA ASN A 156 8.61 4.99 16.50
C ASN A 156 9.97 4.51 17.06
N LEU A 157 11.03 5.21 16.64
CA LEU A 157 12.32 5.34 17.33
C LEU A 157 13.31 4.16 17.19
N PRO A 158 14.63 4.44 17.27
CA PRO A 158 15.64 3.64 16.62
C PRO A 158 16.09 2.50 17.52
N GLU A 159 15.52 1.32 17.32
CA GLU A 159 16.39 0.15 17.24
C GLU A 159 16.89 0.12 15.80
N ILE A 160 17.80 1.04 15.43
CA ILE A 160 18.51 0.88 14.16
C ILE A 160 19.43 -0.31 14.41
N PRO A 161 19.09 -1.52 13.94
CA PRO A 161 19.64 -2.74 14.53
C PRO A 161 21.15 -2.89 14.28
N GLU A 162 21.69 -2.07 13.38
CA GLU A 162 23.07 -2.15 12.89
C GLU A 162 23.91 -0.89 13.15
N ILE A 163 23.37 0.23 13.69
CA ILE A 163 24.22 1.41 14.02
C ILE A 163 25.10 1.17 15.25
N SER A 164 24.71 0.26 16.13
CA SER A 164 25.33 0.11 17.44
C SER A 164 26.55 -0.83 17.49
N SER A 165 26.85 -1.64 16.47
CA SER A 165 27.91 -2.65 16.62
C SER A 165 28.75 -2.91 15.36
N SER A 166 29.96 -2.35 15.36
CA SER A 166 31.17 -2.82 14.65
C SER A 166 31.29 -2.71 13.12
N SER A 167 30.21 -2.58 12.33
CA SER A 167 30.33 -2.65 10.86
C SER A 167 30.25 -1.30 10.12
N ILE A 168 29.97 -0.21 10.84
CA ILE A 168 29.83 1.14 10.28
C ILE A 168 31.04 1.99 10.69
N GLU A 169 32.23 1.54 10.27
CA GLU A 169 33.44 2.36 10.39
C GLU A 169 33.48 3.38 9.24
N GLY A 170 33.41 4.67 9.61
CA GLY A 170 33.78 5.82 8.78
C GLY A 170 32.78 6.26 7.71
N SER A 171 32.53 5.45 6.67
CA SER A 171 31.97 5.98 5.41
C SER A 171 30.46 6.18 5.38
N MET A 172 29.70 5.48 6.23
CA MET A 172 28.23 5.54 6.20
C MET A 172 27.67 6.81 6.87
N ARG A 173 28.44 7.48 7.73
CA ARG A 173 27.95 8.56 8.59
C ARG A 173 27.75 9.89 7.84
N SER A 174 28.59 10.20 6.85
CA SER A 174 28.55 11.49 6.14
C SER A 174 27.42 11.63 5.12
N ASN A 175 26.81 10.51 4.69
CA ASN A 175 25.81 10.48 3.62
C ASN A 175 24.44 9.95 4.10
N LEU A 176 24.23 9.87 5.41
CA LEU A 176 22.92 9.46 5.93
C LEU A 176 21.87 10.51 5.57
N THR A 177 20.74 10.06 5.03
CA THR A 177 19.55 10.90 4.88
C THR A 177 18.34 10.13 5.37
N VAL A 178 17.36 10.86 5.88
CA VAL A 178 16.10 10.28 6.30
C VAL A 178 14.98 11.01 5.58
N ASP A 179 14.16 10.23 4.89
CA ASP A 179 12.96 10.71 4.22
C ASP A 179 11.73 10.05 4.84
N THR A 180 10.60 10.74 4.79
CA THR A 180 9.30 10.23 5.25
C THR A 180 8.33 10.21 4.08
N MET A 181 7.51 9.18 4.00
CA MET A 181 6.36 9.09 3.12
C MET A 181 5.11 8.90 3.97
N LEU A 182 4.15 9.82 3.89
CA LEU A 182 2.84 9.61 4.49
C LEU A 182 2.08 8.54 3.71
N LEU A 183 1.45 7.64 4.46
CA LEU A 183 0.69 6.53 3.94
C LEU A 183 -0.65 6.44 4.64
N ASP A 184 -1.68 6.27 3.83
CA ASP A 184 -3.00 5.93 4.30
C ASP A 184 -3.26 4.45 4.02
N GLY A 185 -3.77 3.74 5.02
CA GLY A 185 -4.16 2.32 4.91
C GLY A 185 -5.20 2.06 3.81
N HIS A 186 -5.88 3.09 3.31
CA HIS A 186 -6.76 2.98 2.14
C HIS A 186 -6.08 3.27 0.80
N THR A 187 -4.89 3.86 0.76
CA THR A 187 -4.17 4.19 -0.49
C THR A 187 -3.36 3.01 -1.02
N LEU A 188 -3.03 2.05 -0.15
CA LEU A 188 -2.11 0.96 -0.44
C LEU A 188 -2.80 -0.39 -0.67
N VAL A 189 -2.09 -1.25 -1.39
CA VAL A 189 -2.38 -2.67 -1.52
C VAL A 189 -1.09 -3.48 -1.35
N CYS A 190 -1.20 -4.65 -0.72
CA CYS A 190 -0.11 -5.61 -0.60
C CYS A 190 -0.17 -6.60 -1.76
N ILE A 191 0.83 -6.60 -2.64
CA ILE A 191 0.94 -7.55 -3.75
C ILE A 191 1.76 -8.75 -3.27
N GLY A 192 1.12 -9.89 -3.08
CA GLY A 192 1.73 -11.12 -2.60
C GLY A 192 2.65 -11.74 -3.65
N VAL A 193 3.87 -12.07 -3.22
CA VAL A 193 4.86 -12.77 -4.03
C VAL A 193 5.23 -14.07 -3.31
N ASP A 194 4.97 -15.19 -3.98
CA ASP A 194 5.59 -16.48 -3.65
C ASP A 194 6.69 -16.77 -4.67
N GLY A 195 7.92 -16.48 -4.28
CA GLY A 195 9.13 -16.67 -5.07
C GLY A 195 9.38 -18.10 -5.55
N ARG A 196 8.74 -19.09 -4.92
CA ARG A 196 8.79 -20.49 -5.38
C ARG A 196 7.96 -20.70 -6.63
N GLU A 197 6.85 -19.97 -6.76
CA GLU A 197 5.98 -20.02 -7.93
C GLU A 197 6.42 -19.02 -8.99
N ALA A 198 6.63 -17.75 -8.60
CA ALA A 198 6.84 -16.62 -9.48
C ALA A 198 7.82 -15.61 -8.89
N ALA A 199 8.65 -15.02 -9.75
CA ALA A 199 9.32 -13.79 -9.40
C ALA A 199 8.32 -12.62 -9.35
N PHE A 200 8.64 -11.59 -8.55
CA PHE A 200 7.92 -10.33 -8.55
C PHE A 200 7.91 -9.72 -9.96
N ASN A 201 6.74 -9.22 -10.37
CA ASN A 201 6.54 -8.56 -11.66
C ASN A 201 5.70 -7.30 -11.43
N SER A 202 6.25 -6.14 -11.74
CA SER A 202 5.56 -4.85 -11.60
C SER A 202 4.54 -4.59 -12.71
N THR A 203 4.52 -5.39 -13.78
CA THR A 203 3.64 -5.17 -14.95
C THR A 203 2.18 -5.15 -14.55
N GLY A 204 1.52 -4.04 -14.83
CA GLY A 204 0.10 -3.86 -14.51
C GLY A 204 -0.16 -3.64 -13.03
N HIS A 205 0.87 -3.30 -12.25
CA HIS A 205 0.83 -2.86 -10.85
C HIS A 205 1.45 -1.46 -10.72
N TYR A 206 1.27 -0.79 -9.57
CA TYR A 206 1.93 0.48 -9.24
C TYR A 206 2.71 0.35 -7.93
N PRO A 207 3.79 -0.45 -7.92
CA PRO A 207 4.56 -0.66 -6.70
C PRO A 207 5.15 0.66 -6.18
N ILE A 208 5.16 0.83 -4.86
CA ILE A 208 5.69 2.04 -4.22
C ILE A 208 7.20 2.07 -4.42
N LEU A 209 7.67 3.11 -5.12
CA LEU A 209 9.09 3.33 -5.35
C LEU A 209 9.76 3.70 -4.04
N GLY A 210 10.65 2.83 -3.57
CA GLY A 210 11.48 3.03 -2.40
C GLY A 210 12.78 3.75 -2.71
N GLY A 211 13.16 3.92 -3.97
CA GLY A 211 14.37 4.62 -4.42
C GLY A 211 15.05 3.89 -5.56
N TYR A 212 16.36 4.06 -5.68
CA TYR A 212 17.18 3.42 -6.71
C TYR A 212 18.44 2.82 -6.09
N ASP A 213 18.96 1.77 -6.70
CA ASP A 213 20.25 1.20 -6.32
C ASP A 213 21.42 1.99 -6.93
N ALA A 214 22.66 1.54 -6.68
CA ALA A 214 23.87 2.17 -7.20
C ALA A 214 23.97 2.16 -8.75
N HIS A 215 23.17 1.34 -9.43
CA HIS A 215 23.11 1.26 -10.90
C HIS A 215 21.93 2.04 -11.47
N GLY A 216 21.16 2.75 -10.64
CA GLY A 216 19.96 3.47 -11.05
C GLY A 216 18.76 2.55 -11.32
N ALA A 217 18.80 1.28 -10.90
CA ALA A 217 17.66 0.39 -11.00
C ALA A 217 16.66 0.65 -9.87
N PRO A 218 15.34 0.63 -10.14
CA PRO A 218 14.32 0.93 -9.14
C PRO A 218 14.29 -0.13 -8.04
N LEU A 219 14.14 0.34 -6.81
CA LEU A 219 13.88 -0.46 -5.61
C LEU A 219 12.44 -0.21 -5.16
N TYR A 220 11.68 -1.27 -4.97
CA TYR A 220 10.30 -1.20 -4.51
C TYR A 220 10.19 -1.55 -3.04
N VAL A 221 9.28 -0.90 -2.32
CA VAL A 221 9.04 -1.17 -0.91
C VAL A 221 8.37 -2.54 -0.77
N ALA A 222 9.07 -3.46 -0.10
CA ALA A 222 8.56 -4.77 0.26
C ALA A 222 8.25 -4.85 1.75
N ALA A 223 7.32 -5.73 2.10
CA ALA A 223 6.91 -6.00 3.46
C ALA A 223 6.82 -7.50 3.73
N ILE A 224 7.20 -7.92 4.92
CA ILE A 224 7.08 -9.29 5.41
C ILE A 224 6.11 -9.24 6.59
N HIS A 225 5.02 -9.97 6.49
CA HIS A 225 4.01 -10.08 7.55
C HIS A 225 4.22 -11.41 8.30
N LEU A 226 4.63 -11.33 9.56
CA LEU A 226 4.80 -12.48 10.46
C LEU A 226 3.92 -12.28 11.68
N GLU A 227 2.85 -13.07 11.77
CA GLU A 227 1.84 -12.98 12.82
C GLU A 227 1.21 -11.59 12.90
N TYR A 228 1.67 -10.73 13.81
CA TYR A 228 1.22 -9.35 14.02
C TYR A 228 2.29 -8.29 13.69
N LEU A 229 3.48 -8.73 13.27
CA LEU A 229 4.62 -7.87 12.97
C LEU A 229 4.79 -7.66 11.47
N TRP A 230 5.22 -6.46 11.12
CA TRP A 230 5.50 -6.04 9.76
C TRP A 230 6.95 -5.57 9.66
N TYR A 231 7.75 -6.27 8.86
CA TYR A 231 9.13 -5.89 8.55
C TYR A 231 9.19 -5.32 7.15
N PHE A 232 9.90 -4.20 6.97
CA PHE A 232 10.03 -3.55 5.67
C PHE A 232 11.43 -3.70 5.09
N THR A 233 11.50 -3.80 3.77
CA THR A 233 12.75 -3.94 3.03
C THR A 233 12.57 -3.42 1.60
N SER A 234 13.60 -3.51 0.76
CA SER A 234 13.49 -3.28 -0.68
C SER A 234 13.67 -4.56 -1.49
N VAL A 235 12.99 -4.60 -2.63
CA VAL A 235 13.20 -5.62 -3.67
C VAL A 235 13.28 -4.97 -5.04
N LYS A 236 13.89 -5.67 -6.00
CA LYS A 236 13.94 -5.28 -7.42
C LYS A 236 12.86 -5.99 -8.22
N GLU A 237 12.60 -5.50 -9.43
CA GLU A 237 11.87 -6.26 -10.46
C GLU A 237 12.49 -7.66 -10.62
N GLY A 238 11.67 -8.70 -10.70
CA GLY A 238 12.14 -10.08 -10.83
C GLY A 238 12.62 -10.75 -9.53
N ALA A 239 12.49 -10.09 -8.37
CA ALA A 239 12.89 -10.68 -7.09
C ALA A 239 12.07 -11.94 -6.74
N LYS A 240 12.75 -13.01 -6.31
CA LYS A 240 12.13 -14.25 -5.78
C LYS A 240 12.26 -14.40 -4.26
N SER A 241 12.98 -13.50 -3.62
CA SER A 241 13.15 -13.52 -2.18
C SER A 241 13.38 -12.11 -1.67
N ALA A 242 12.94 -11.87 -0.44
CA ALA A 242 13.20 -10.64 0.28
C ALA A 242 14.10 -10.95 1.49
N LYS A 243 15.08 -10.08 1.72
CA LYS A 243 15.92 -10.10 2.92
C LYS A 243 15.37 -9.05 3.90
N TYR A 244 15.14 -9.42 5.14
CA TYR A 244 14.71 -8.50 6.19
C TYR A 244 15.52 -8.70 7.46
N ILE A 245 15.45 -7.71 8.35
CA ILE A 245 16.10 -7.73 9.65
C ILE A 245 15.00 -7.78 10.70
N ASP A 246 15.09 -8.71 11.64
CA ASP A 246 14.14 -8.80 12.74
C ASP A 246 14.47 -7.81 13.87
N GLU A 247 13.65 -7.80 14.91
CA GLU A 247 13.84 -6.99 16.13
C GLU A 247 15.14 -7.29 16.87
N LEU A 248 15.77 -8.45 16.63
CA LEU A 248 17.04 -8.83 17.24
C LEU A 248 18.24 -8.44 16.36
N GLY A 249 18.01 -7.71 15.26
CA GLY A 249 19.05 -7.36 14.29
C GLY A 249 19.51 -8.54 13.43
N LYS A 250 18.81 -9.68 13.48
CA LYS A 250 19.18 -10.87 12.70
C LYS A 250 18.60 -10.76 11.30
N THR A 251 19.48 -10.96 10.32
CA THR A 251 19.10 -11.09 8.91
C THR A 251 18.35 -12.40 8.66
N HIS A 252 17.22 -12.31 7.96
CA HIS A 252 16.44 -13.43 7.46
C HIS A 252 16.17 -13.29 5.97
N VAL A 253 15.92 -14.41 5.29
CA VAL A 253 15.54 -14.46 3.88
C VAL A 253 14.27 -15.28 3.73
N THR A 254 13.27 -14.74 3.04
CA THR A 254 12.00 -15.42 2.77
C THR A 254 11.67 -15.39 1.28
N THR A 255 11.02 -16.45 0.79
CA THR A 255 10.44 -16.47 -0.57
C THR A 255 9.02 -15.92 -0.60
N LYS A 256 8.36 -15.78 0.56
CA LYS A 256 7.02 -15.22 0.69
C LYS A 256 7.11 -13.82 1.27
N PHE A 257 6.73 -12.83 0.47
CA PHE A 257 6.75 -11.42 0.85
C PHE A 257 5.69 -10.66 0.08
N PHE A 258 5.41 -9.43 0.51
CA PHE A 258 4.55 -8.49 -0.18
C PHE A 258 5.37 -7.38 -0.81
N VAL A 259 4.91 -6.85 -1.94
CA VAL A 259 5.34 -5.55 -2.46
C VAL A 259 4.20 -4.57 -2.28
N LEU A 260 4.44 -3.43 -1.63
CA LEU A 260 3.43 -2.39 -1.50
C LEU A 260 3.20 -1.74 -2.85
N GLY A 261 1.95 -1.48 -3.21
CA GLY A 261 1.61 -0.68 -4.38
C GLY A 261 0.40 0.21 -4.15
N LEU A 262 0.12 1.08 -5.12
CA LEU A 262 -1.11 1.86 -5.12
C LEU A 262 -2.30 0.94 -5.33
N ARG A 263 -3.30 1.12 -4.48
CA ARG A 263 -4.56 0.40 -4.54
C ARG A 263 -5.41 0.76 -5.76
N TYR A 264 -5.28 1.99 -6.23
CA TYR A 264 -6.05 2.53 -7.35
C TYR A 264 -5.13 2.98 -8.49
N ASP A 265 -5.66 3.11 -9.70
CA ASP A 265 -4.91 3.71 -10.80
C ASP A 265 -4.67 5.20 -10.49
N PRO A 266 -3.46 5.75 -10.72
CA PRO A 266 -3.18 7.17 -10.51
C PRO A 266 -4.14 8.11 -11.26
N CYS A 267 -4.68 7.67 -12.40
CA CYS A 267 -5.67 8.43 -13.18
C CYS A 267 -7.06 8.50 -12.54
N ASP A 268 -7.33 7.69 -11.51
CA ASP A 268 -8.58 7.73 -10.78
C ASP A 268 -8.61 8.86 -9.74
N THR A 269 -7.48 9.54 -9.53
CA THR A 269 -7.38 10.66 -8.59
C THR A 269 -8.24 11.83 -9.10
N PRO A 270 -9.16 12.37 -8.28
CA PRO A 270 -10.10 13.39 -8.71
C PRO A 270 -9.44 14.77 -8.65
N PRO A 271 -9.92 15.75 -9.44
CA PRO A 271 -9.55 17.14 -9.25
C PRO A 271 -9.98 17.69 -7.87
N PRO A 272 -9.19 18.57 -7.23
CA PRO A 272 -7.87 19.00 -7.69
C PRO A 272 -6.84 17.88 -7.52
N TYR A 273 -6.12 17.56 -8.60
CA TYR A 273 -5.05 16.58 -8.53
C TYR A 273 -4.06 17.02 -7.44
N PRO A 274 -3.59 16.10 -6.59
CA PRO A 274 -2.58 16.40 -5.59
C PRO A 274 -1.45 17.14 -6.27
N ARG A 275 -1.21 18.38 -5.84
CA ARG A 275 -0.04 19.11 -6.34
C ARG A 275 1.18 18.36 -5.85
N ALA A 276 2.07 18.02 -6.78
CA ALA A 276 3.39 17.56 -6.40
C ALA A 276 3.99 18.63 -5.49
N ARG A 277 4.28 18.27 -4.24
CA ARG A 277 4.96 19.16 -3.31
C ARG A 277 6.34 19.47 -3.87
N ARG A 278 6.78 20.72 -3.71
CA ARG A 278 8.16 21.07 -4.05
C ARG A 278 9.08 20.22 -3.17
N GLY A 279 10.12 19.63 -3.77
CA GLY A 279 11.05 18.75 -3.05
C GLY A 279 10.57 17.30 -2.88
N ALA A 280 9.36 16.95 -3.33
CA ALA A 280 8.91 15.56 -3.37
C ALA A 280 9.85 14.69 -4.21
N MET A 281 10.27 13.55 -3.66
CA MET A 281 11.16 12.58 -4.28
C MET A 281 10.42 11.26 -4.56
N ASP A 282 10.85 10.57 -5.61
CA ASP A 282 10.46 9.19 -5.95
C ASP A 282 8.94 8.95 -5.86
N ALA A 283 8.16 9.87 -6.46
CA ALA A 283 6.70 9.84 -6.37
C ALA A 283 6.10 8.61 -7.06
N THR A 284 5.11 8.01 -6.41
CA THR A 284 4.26 6.95 -6.97
C THR A 284 2.81 7.40 -6.84
N GLY A 285 2.28 8.07 -7.87
CA GLY A 285 0.93 8.64 -7.83
C GLY A 285 0.77 9.69 -6.72
N PRO A 286 -0.19 9.52 -5.77
CA PRO A 286 -0.44 10.49 -4.71
C PRO A 286 0.57 10.44 -3.56
N VAL A 287 1.43 9.41 -3.48
CA VAL A 287 2.43 9.28 -2.42
C VAL A 287 3.83 9.64 -2.92
N SER A 288 4.61 10.27 -2.05
CA SER A 288 5.97 10.71 -2.35
C SER A 288 6.80 10.78 -1.07
N TRP A 289 8.12 10.69 -1.23
CA TRP A 289 9.06 10.90 -0.13
C TRP A 289 9.35 12.38 0.05
N MET A 290 9.39 12.83 1.30
CA MET A 290 9.80 14.18 1.70
C MET A 290 11.01 14.08 2.62
N ARG A 291 12.02 14.92 2.41
CA ARG A 291 13.23 14.91 3.23
C ARG A 291 12.91 15.38 4.65
N LEU A 292 13.28 14.57 5.64
CA LEU A 292 13.21 14.92 7.06
C LEU A 292 14.56 15.39 7.60
N TRP A 293 15.64 14.71 7.23
CA TRP A 293 16.99 14.95 7.75
C TRP A 293 18.04 14.73 6.64
N PRO A 294 19.16 15.48 6.59
CA PRO A 294 19.66 16.47 7.56
C PRO A 294 18.97 17.82 7.53
N GLU A 295 18.43 18.22 6.38
CA GLU A 295 17.67 19.45 6.22
C GLU A 295 16.22 19.09 5.90
N LYS A 296 15.32 19.43 6.82
CA LYS A 296 13.89 19.16 6.67
C LYS A 296 13.32 20.00 5.53
N ASP A 297 12.55 19.37 4.65
CA ASP A 297 11.94 20.05 3.52
C ASP A 297 10.96 21.16 3.98
N PRO A 298 10.94 22.36 3.37
CA PRO A 298 10.01 23.43 3.74
C PRO A 298 8.54 23.09 3.53
N GLU A 299 8.22 22.20 2.58
CA GLU A 299 6.86 21.70 2.30
C GLU A 299 6.61 20.32 2.95
N TYR A 300 7.41 19.95 3.96
CA TYR A 300 7.23 18.73 4.73
C TYR A 300 5.82 18.65 5.36
N PHE A 301 5.41 17.45 5.72
CA PHE A 301 4.08 17.17 6.27
C PHE A 301 3.80 17.92 7.59
N GLU A 302 2.63 18.54 7.68
CA GLU A 302 2.05 19.10 8.90
C GLU A 302 1.07 18.09 9.51
N ASP A 303 1.61 16.97 10.00
CA ASP A 303 0.82 15.90 10.62
C ASP A 303 1.14 15.80 12.12
N ASP A 304 0.12 15.91 12.97
CA ASP A 304 0.28 15.90 14.43
C ASP A 304 0.95 14.62 14.95
N CYS A 305 0.70 13.47 14.29
CA CYS A 305 1.34 12.20 14.65
C CYS A 305 2.84 12.21 14.34
N LEU A 306 3.27 12.97 13.32
CA LEU A 306 4.68 13.09 12.96
C LEU A 306 5.44 14.08 13.83
N VAL A 307 4.83 15.17 14.31
CA VAL A 307 5.56 16.27 14.99
C VAL A 307 6.44 15.78 16.15
N THR A 308 5.88 14.96 17.04
CA THR A 308 6.61 14.47 18.23
C THR A 308 7.70 13.47 17.83
N GLU A 309 7.38 12.57 16.91
CA GLU A 309 8.26 11.48 16.48
C GLU A 309 9.40 11.98 15.61
N ASP A 310 9.14 12.95 14.75
CA ASP A 310 10.15 13.61 13.93
C ASP A 310 11.12 14.39 14.81
N ARG A 311 10.62 15.15 15.79
CA ARG A 311 11.48 15.89 16.72
C ARG A 311 12.43 14.96 17.47
N ARG A 312 11.92 13.85 17.99
CA ARG A 312 12.73 12.86 18.71
C ARG A 312 13.78 12.23 17.79
N LEU A 313 13.38 11.84 16.58
CA LEU A 313 14.29 11.24 15.61
C LEU A 313 15.36 12.24 15.15
N THR A 314 15.00 13.48 14.82
CA THR A 314 15.98 14.49 14.39
C THR A 314 16.95 14.81 15.51
N THR A 315 16.50 14.99 16.76
CA THR A 315 17.41 15.20 17.90
C THR A 315 18.39 14.04 18.06
N PHE A 316 17.92 12.79 17.96
CA PHE A 316 18.79 11.62 17.98
C PHE A 316 19.83 11.63 16.85
N LEU A 317 19.41 11.94 15.61
CA LEU A 317 20.29 11.98 14.45
C LEU A 317 21.32 13.11 14.55
N ASP A 318 20.93 14.26 15.09
CA ASP A 318 21.82 15.40 15.33
C ASP A 318 22.88 15.06 16.38
N GLU A 319 22.49 14.46 17.50
CA GLU A 319 23.43 13.98 18.53
C GLU A 319 24.37 12.90 17.99
N PHE A 320 23.83 11.96 17.20
CA PHE A 320 24.60 10.90 16.56
C PHE A 320 25.64 11.48 15.57
N SER A 321 25.21 12.45 14.75
CA SER A 321 26.08 13.15 13.81
C SER A 321 27.18 13.93 14.55
N ALA A 322 26.85 14.67 15.60
CA ALA A 322 27.80 15.45 16.38
C ALA A 322 28.91 14.60 17.02
N ARG A 323 28.57 13.43 17.59
CA ARG A 323 29.57 12.49 18.17
C ARG A 323 30.56 12.00 17.12
N SER A 324 30.10 11.79 15.89
CA SER A 324 30.95 11.28 14.82
C SER A 324 32.03 12.25 14.37
N VAL A 325 31.75 13.56 14.42
CA VAL A 325 32.73 14.60 14.08
C VAL A 325 33.83 14.63 15.13
N SER A 326 33.48 14.56 16.42
CA SER A 326 34.46 14.58 17.51
C SER A 326 35.39 13.37 17.51
N GLU A 327 34.90 12.17 17.19
CA GLU A 327 35.74 10.96 17.08
C GLU A 327 36.77 11.09 15.94
N HIS A 328 36.37 11.64 14.79
CA HIS A 328 37.27 11.82 13.65
C HIS A 328 38.35 12.88 13.93
N GLU A 329 38.01 13.96 14.63
CA GLU A 329 38.98 14.98 15.07
C GLU A 329 40.03 14.37 16.02
N LEU A 330 39.61 13.56 16.99
CA LEU A 330 40.51 12.88 17.91
C LEU A 330 41.48 11.93 17.20
N ILE A 331 41.01 11.16 16.22
CA ILE A 331 41.86 10.22 15.46
C ILE A 331 42.83 10.98 14.55
N SER A 332 42.38 12.06 13.91
CA SER A 332 43.22 12.86 13.00
C SER A 332 44.34 13.64 13.71
N GLY A 333 44.23 13.85 15.03
CA GLY A 333 45.26 14.49 15.84
C GLY A 333 46.45 13.58 16.21
N PHE A 334 46.34 12.27 15.98
CA PHE A 334 47.48 11.38 16.16
C PHE A 334 48.38 11.42 14.91
N PRO A 335 49.67 11.72 15.04
CA PRO A 335 50.59 11.69 13.90
C PRO A 335 50.59 10.29 13.28
N SER A 336 50.39 10.21 11.98
CA SER A 336 50.52 8.98 11.20
C SER A 336 51.92 8.43 11.48
N ILE A 337 52.01 7.29 12.16
CA ILE A 337 53.26 6.56 12.26
C ILE A 337 53.48 5.91 10.90
N ASP A 338 54.27 6.57 10.06
CA ASP A 338 54.76 5.97 8.82
C ASP A 338 55.61 4.77 9.19
N LEU A 339 55.01 3.58 9.10
CA LEU A 339 55.71 2.32 9.19
C LEU A 339 56.36 2.07 7.83
N ASP A 340 57.56 2.63 7.64
CA ASP A 340 58.47 2.25 6.57
C ASP A 340 58.81 0.75 6.74
N TYR A 341 58.26 -0.10 5.88
CA TYR A 341 58.58 -1.53 5.74
C TYR A 341 59.12 -1.85 4.35
#